data_AF-A0A5C8AB98-F1
#
_entry.id   AF-A0A5C8AB98-F1
#
_cell.length_a   1.000
_cell.length_b   1.000
_cell.length_c   1.000
_cell.angle_alpha   90.00
_cell.angle_beta   90.00
_cell.angle_gamma   90.00
#
_symmetry.space_group_name_H-M   'P 1'
#
loop_
_entity.id
_entity.type
_entity.pdbx_description
1 polymer ?
#
loop_
_entity_poly.entity_id
_entity_poly.type
_entity_poly.pdbx_seq_one_letter_code
_entity_poly.pdbx_strand_id
1 'polypeptide(L)'
;MKCTIHVYLLNEHFSPEHAEAHHDGNESENNQRYEWEDEFAVTSTVTAVELHKNAAFPLQGELPDGKPFKEEVSAMTLFEIKSSDAPSTFIGASMSIIENHELLKNEEGFTIKLYVKDYEPMANPIPGSYIAAQEFPKALVF
;
A
#
# COMPACT_ATOMS: atom_id res chain seq x y z
N MET A 1 12.34 12.31 -11.72
CA MET A 1 13.00 11.15 -11.07
C MET A 1 12.08 9.94 -11.24
N LYS A 2 12.60 8.71 -11.16
CA LYS A 2 11.72 7.52 -11.16
C LYS A 2 11.11 7.32 -9.78
N CYS A 3 9.97 6.65 -9.70
CA CYS A 3 9.44 6.14 -8.44
C CYS A 3 8.95 4.71 -8.62
N THR A 4 9.46 3.81 -7.79
CA THR A 4 8.97 2.44 -7.67
C THR A 4 8.27 2.27 -6.32
N ILE A 5 7.23 1.45 -6.30
CA ILE A 5 6.50 1.14 -5.09
C ILE A 5 6.39 -0.36 -4.94
N HIS A 6 6.68 -0.85 -3.74
CA HIS A 6 6.51 -2.23 -3.34
C HIS A 6 5.55 -2.31 -2.17
N VAL A 7 4.55 -3.19 -2.26
CA VAL A 7 3.63 -3.47 -1.17
C VAL A 7 3.70 -4.96 -0.85
N TYR A 8 3.98 -5.29 0.40
CA TYR A 8 4.17 -6.65 0.87
C TYR A 8 3.09 -7.01 1.89
N LEU A 9 2.41 -8.14 1.69
CA LEU A 9 1.64 -8.76 2.77
C LEU A 9 2.56 -9.67 3.58
N LEU A 10 2.71 -9.37 4.87
CA LEU A 10 3.51 -10.17 5.78
C LEU A 10 2.88 -11.55 6.00
N ASN A 11 3.70 -12.59 5.94
CA ASN A 11 3.32 -13.94 6.31
C ASN A 11 3.39 -14.09 7.84
N GLU A 12 2.24 -14.24 8.50
CA GLU A 12 2.16 -14.42 9.95
C GLU A 12 2.76 -15.74 10.44
N HIS A 13 2.90 -16.71 9.55
CA HIS A 13 3.49 -18.01 9.82
C HIS A 13 5.00 -18.06 9.59
N PHE A 14 5.62 -16.96 9.15
CA PHE A 14 7.08 -16.89 9.05
C PHE A 14 7.70 -17.14 10.42
N SER A 15 8.58 -18.14 10.50
CA SER A 15 9.37 -18.44 11.70
C SER A 15 10.81 -17.95 11.52
N PRO A 16 11.21 -16.88 12.24
CA PRO A 16 12.59 -16.43 12.26
C PRO A 16 13.54 -17.50 12.79
N GLU A 17 13.11 -18.30 13.77
CA GLU A 17 13.93 -19.36 14.37
C GLU A 17 14.21 -20.49 13.38
N HIS A 18 13.20 -20.89 12.60
CA HIS A 18 13.38 -21.89 11.55
C HIS A 18 14.31 -21.37 10.44
N ALA A 19 14.15 -20.10 10.05
CA ALA A 19 15.02 -19.45 9.07
C ALA A 19 16.48 -19.44 9.54
N GLU A 20 16.73 -19.04 10.79
CA GLU A 20 18.08 -18.99 11.37
C GLU A 20 18.70 -20.38 11.48
N ALA A 21 17.94 -21.38 11.94
CA ALA A 21 18.46 -22.72 12.18
C ALA A 21 18.76 -23.52 10.90
N HIS A 22 18.06 -23.23 9.80
CA HIS A 22 18.09 -24.07 8.60
C HIS A 22 18.45 -23.35 7.29
N HIS A 23 18.41 -22.02 7.28
CA HIS A 23 18.53 -21.21 6.05
C HIS A 23 19.35 -19.91 6.25
N ASP A 24 20.22 -19.85 7.27
CA ASP A 24 21.06 -18.67 7.59
C ASP A 24 20.24 -17.37 7.73
N GLY A 25 19.04 -17.48 8.32
CA GLY A 25 18.11 -16.38 8.50
C GLY A 25 17.31 -16.00 7.24
N ASN A 26 17.50 -16.70 6.12
CA ASN A 26 16.80 -16.44 4.86
C ASN A 26 15.49 -17.22 4.74
N GLU A 27 14.68 -16.79 3.79
CA GLU A 27 13.43 -17.45 3.42
C GLU A 27 13.68 -18.81 2.76
N SER A 28 12.69 -19.68 2.86
CA SER A 28 12.63 -20.94 2.13
C SER A 28 11.24 -21.18 1.57
N GLU A 29 11.10 -22.19 0.71
CA GLU A 29 9.81 -22.54 0.08
C GLU A 29 8.69 -22.79 1.12
N ASN A 30 9.05 -23.32 2.30
CA ASN A 30 8.11 -23.60 3.38
C ASN A 30 8.12 -22.54 4.51
N ASN A 31 8.85 -21.42 4.33
CA ASN A 31 9.01 -20.36 5.32
C ASN A 31 9.27 -19.01 4.62
N GLN A 32 8.28 -18.55 3.85
CA GLN A 32 8.32 -17.29 3.11
C GLN A 32 8.00 -16.12 4.06
N ARG A 33 8.64 -14.95 3.88
CA ARG A 33 8.34 -13.76 4.71
C ARG A 33 7.07 -13.04 4.26
N TYR A 34 6.75 -13.13 2.98
CA TYR A 34 5.64 -12.42 2.38
C TYR A 34 4.70 -13.41 1.69
N GLU A 35 3.40 -13.23 1.90
CA GLU A 35 2.36 -13.99 1.20
C GLU A 35 2.25 -13.56 -0.27
N TRP A 36 2.40 -12.25 -0.52
CA TRP A 36 2.46 -11.67 -1.86
C TRP A 36 3.20 -10.33 -1.87
N GLU A 37 3.58 -9.90 -3.07
CA GLU A 37 4.11 -8.58 -3.37
C GLU A 37 3.36 -7.96 -4.55
N ASP A 38 2.93 -6.72 -4.40
CA ASP A 38 2.51 -5.86 -5.50
C ASP A 38 3.63 -4.86 -5.82
N GLU A 39 4.03 -4.79 -7.10
CA GLU A 39 5.04 -3.86 -7.60
C GLU A 39 4.41 -2.85 -8.58
N PHE A 40 4.67 -1.55 -8.35
CA PHE A 40 4.24 -0.46 -9.22
C PHE A 40 5.41 0.41 -9.66
N ALA A 41 5.30 0.96 -10.87
CA ALA A 41 6.22 1.97 -11.38
C ALA A 41 5.43 3.21 -11.82
N VAL A 42 5.82 4.37 -11.31
CA VAL A 42 5.26 5.66 -11.74
C VAL A 42 5.89 6.04 -13.07
N THR A 43 5.05 6.24 -14.08
CA THR A 43 5.49 6.54 -15.45
C THR A 43 5.76 8.02 -15.71
N SER A 44 5.22 8.90 -14.84
CA SER A 44 5.43 10.34 -14.88
C SER A 44 6.77 10.77 -14.24
N THR A 45 7.17 12.00 -14.51
CA THR A 45 8.40 12.59 -13.97
C THR A 45 8.16 13.04 -12.52
N VAL A 46 8.51 12.17 -11.57
CA VAL A 46 8.35 12.47 -10.13
C VAL A 46 9.31 13.56 -9.67
N THR A 47 8.77 14.54 -8.96
CA THR A 47 9.50 15.68 -8.38
C THR A 47 9.61 15.59 -6.86
N ALA A 48 8.59 15.03 -6.19
CA ALA A 48 8.57 14.85 -4.74
C ALA A 48 7.65 13.69 -4.34
N VAL A 49 7.92 13.13 -3.17
CA VAL A 49 7.02 12.20 -2.47
C VAL A 49 6.80 12.74 -1.06
N GLU A 50 5.55 12.93 -0.67
CA GLU A 50 5.15 13.44 0.65
C GLU A 50 4.33 12.39 1.40
N LEU A 51 4.65 12.19 2.67
CA LEU A 51 3.96 11.24 3.53
C LEU A 51 2.91 11.95 4.38
N HIS A 52 1.66 11.53 4.25
CA HIS A 52 0.52 12.00 5.03
C HIS A 52 0.04 10.88 5.95
N LYS A 53 0.10 11.09 7.27
CA LYS A 53 -0.38 10.13 8.27
C LYS A 53 -1.73 10.56 8.82
N ASN A 54 -2.58 9.59 9.14
CA ASN A 54 -3.94 9.83 9.65
C ASN A 54 -4.74 10.79 8.76
N ALA A 55 -4.63 10.59 7.45
CA ALA A 55 -5.27 11.42 6.45
C ALA A 55 -6.63 10.84 6.04
N ALA A 56 -7.49 11.72 5.55
CA ALA A 56 -8.71 11.36 4.87
C ALA A 56 -8.43 11.12 3.39
N PHE A 57 -8.79 9.94 2.87
CA PHE A 57 -8.67 9.60 1.46
C PHE A 57 -10.04 9.70 0.77
N PRO A 58 -10.21 10.58 -0.24
CA PRO A 58 -11.45 10.67 -0.99
C PRO A 58 -11.56 9.51 -1.99
N LEU A 59 -12.48 8.57 -1.73
CA LEU A 59 -12.80 7.47 -2.64
C LEU A 59 -14.01 7.85 -3.48
N GLN A 60 -13.84 7.90 -4.81
CA GLN A 60 -14.89 8.33 -5.72
C GLN A 60 -14.88 7.52 -7.01
N GLY A 61 -16.05 7.37 -7.61
CA GLY A 61 -16.22 6.58 -8.83
C GLY A 61 -17.70 6.50 -9.23
N GLU A 62 -18.04 5.47 -9.98
CA GLU A 62 -19.41 5.19 -10.41
C GLU A 62 -19.88 3.85 -9.86
N LEU A 63 -21.12 3.81 -9.38
CA LEU A 63 -21.81 2.58 -8.97
C LEU A 63 -22.23 1.76 -10.19
N PRO A 64 -22.60 0.48 -10.02
CA PRO A 64 -23.07 -0.36 -11.13
C PRO A 64 -24.30 0.19 -11.89
N ASP A 65 -25.10 1.04 -11.24
CA ASP A 65 -26.25 1.73 -11.85
C ASP A 65 -25.88 3.05 -12.57
N GLY A 66 -24.59 3.37 -12.65
CA GLY A 66 -24.04 4.57 -13.28
C GLY A 66 -24.12 5.83 -12.42
N LYS A 67 -24.59 5.74 -11.17
CA LYS A 67 -24.59 6.92 -10.28
C LYS A 67 -23.18 7.18 -9.75
N PRO A 68 -22.72 8.44 -9.74
CA PRO A 68 -21.45 8.77 -9.11
C PRO A 68 -21.56 8.61 -7.59
N PHE A 69 -20.49 8.15 -6.96
CA PHE A 69 -20.34 8.16 -5.51
C PHE A 69 -19.09 8.95 -5.13
N LYS A 70 -19.10 9.47 -3.90
CA LYS A 70 -17.95 10.10 -3.28
C LYS A 70 -18.04 9.87 -1.78
N GLU A 71 -17.13 9.06 -1.27
CA GLU A 71 -17.01 8.71 0.13
C GLU A 71 -15.61 9.09 0.63
N GLU A 72 -15.45 9.17 1.94
CA GLU A 72 -14.17 9.45 2.58
C GLU A 72 -13.76 8.24 3.41
N VAL A 73 -12.51 7.80 3.24
CA VAL A 73 -11.89 6.77 4.07
C VAL A 73 -10.96 7.47 5.05
N SER A 74 -11.31 7.45 6.33
CA SER A 74 -10.52 8.06 7.40
C SER A 74 -9.31 7.21 7.78
N ALA A 75 -8.37 7.79 8.52
CA ALA A 75 -7.25 7.07 9.15
C ALA A 75 -6.32 6.33 8.16
N MET A 76 -6.05 6.93 7.01
CA MET A 76 -5.11 6.40 6.03
C MET A 76 -3.69 6.93 6.25
N THR A 77 -2.69 6.11 5.92
CA THR A 77 -1.34 6.59 5.63
C THR A 77 -1.16 6.63 4.12
N LEU A 78 -0.91 7.81 3.57
CA LEU A 78 -0.84 8.07 2.13
C LEU A 78 0.54 8.64 1.75
N PHE A 79 1.09 8.14 0.65
CA PHE A 79 2.21 8.73 -0.06
C PHE A 79 1.67 9.51 -1.24
N GLU A 80 1.74 10.84 -1.16
CA GLU A 80 1.46 11.72 -2.30
C GLU A 80 2.68 11.80 -3.20
N ILE A 81 2.54 11.31 -4.42
CA ILE A 81 3.59 11.32 -5.44
C ILE A 81 3.31 12.49 -6.38
N LYS A 82 4.12 13.54 -6.26
CA LYS A 82 4.02 14.76 -7.07
C LYS A 82 4.83 14.58 -8.35
N SER A 83 4.22 14.90 -9.48
CA SER A 83 4.84 14.82 -10.81
C SER A 83 4.82 16.19 -11.50
N SER A 84 5.79 16.47 -12.37
CA SER A 84 5.81 17.72 -13.14
C SER A 84 4.92 17.69 -14.38
N ASP A 85 4.59 16.50 -14.86
CA ASP A 85 3.95 16.22 -16.16
C ASP A 85 2.64 15.43 -16.02
N ALA A 86 2.19 15.16 -14.78
CA ALA A 86 0.94 14.49 -14.47
C ALA A 86 0.38 14.99 -13.12
N PRO A 87 -0.94 14.84 -12.85
CA PRO A 87 -1.52 15.09 -11.54
C PRO A 87 -0.83 14.26 -10.43
N SER A 88 -0.85 14.75 -9.19
CA SER A 88 -0.38 13.93 -8.06
C SER A 88 -1.19 12.63 -7.98
N THR A 89 -0.51 11.53 -7.70
CA THR A 89 -1.15 10.25 -7.40
C THR A 89 -0.86 9.82 -5.97
N PHE A 90 -1.66 8.90 -5.45
CA PHE A 90 -1.56 8.43 -4.07
C PHE A 90 -1.43 6.91 -4.04
N ILE A 91 -0.50 6.42 -3.24
CA ILE A 91 -0.50 5.05 -2.71
C ILE A 91 -0.72 5.14 -1.21
N GLY A 92 -1.41 4.18 -0.62
CA GLY A 92 -1.48 4.10 0.81
C GLY A 92 -2.33 2.96 1.33
N ALA A 93 -2.35 2.85 2.65
CA ALA A 93 -3.18 1.87 3.32
C ALA A 93 -3.82 2.43 4.58
N SER A 94 -4.90 1.76 4.99
CA SER A 94 -5.50 1.89 6.31
C SER A 94 -4.44 1.75 7.40
N MET A 95 -4.40 2.68 8.35
CA MET A 95 -3.37 2.66 9.41
C MET A 95 -3.43 1.39 10.27
N SER A 96 -4.62 0.81 10.43
CA SER A 96 -4.86 -0.41 11.20
C SER A 96 -4.15 -1.65 10.66
N ILE A 97 -3.86 -1.69 9.34
CA ILE A 97 -3.23 -2.84 8.68
C ILE A 97 -1.76 -2.62 8.33
N ILE A 98 -1.20 -1.43 8.57
CA ILE A 98 0.22 -1.16 8.31
C ILE A 98 1.07 -1.68 9.45
N GLU A 99 2.03 -2.55 9.15
CA GLU A 99 3.12 -2.86 10.08
C GLU A 99 4.21 -1.80 10.02
N ASN A 100 4.69 -1.51 8.81
CA ASN A 100 5.79 -0.58 8.60
C ASN A 100 5.71 0.05 7.21
N HIS A 101 6.41 1.17 7.04
CA HIS A 101 6.59 1.79 5.74
C HIS A 101 7.99 2.42 5.62
N GLU A 102 8.52 2.46 4.41
CA GLU A 102 9.81 3.09 4.11
C GLU A 102 9.67 4.02 2.90
N LEU A 103 10.34 5.17 2.98
CA LEU A 103 10.55 6.07 1.84
C LEU A 103 12.05 6.26 1.66
N LEU A 104 12.59 5.66 0.62
CA LEU A 104 14.00 5.79 0.26
C LEU A 104 14.11 6.80 -0.89
N LYS A 105 15.11 7.67 -0.81
CA LYS A 105 15.47 8.59 -1.89
C LYS A 105 16.96 8.46 -2.19
N ASN A 106 17.29 8.22 -3.44
CA ASN A 106 18.66 8.16 -3.95
C ASN A 106 18.78 8.98 -5.25
N GLU A 107 19.92 8.87 -5.95
CA GLU A 107 20.15 9.57 -7.21
C GLU A 107 19.22 9.09 -8.34
N GLU A 108 18.77 7.83 -8.31
CA GLU A 108 17.90 7.22 -9.32
C GLU A 108 16.42 7.63 -9.14
N GLY A 109 16.02 7.88 -7.89
CA GLY A 109 14.72 8.45 -7.57
C GLY A 109 14.21 8.03 -6.20
N PHE A 110 12.93 7.65 -6.16
CA PHE A 110 12.21 7.29 -4.94
C PHE A 110 11.82 5.82 -4.95
N THR A 111 11.95 5.17 -3.79
CA THR A 111 11.38 3.84 -3.57
C THR A 111 10.49 3.90 -2.34
N ILE A 112 9.21 3.54 -2.52
CA ILE A 112 8.23 3.41 -1.44
C ILE A 112 8.10 1.93 -1.12
N LYS A 113 8.18 1.56 0.15
CA LYS A 113 7.84 0.21 0.61
C LYS A 113 6.74 0.30 1.65
N LEU A 114 5.71 -0.52 1.49
CA LEU A 114 4.61 -0.61 2.43
C LEU A 114 4.47 -2.07 2.87
N TYR A 115 4.49 -2.30 4.17
CA TYR A 115 4.35 -3.63 4.76
C TYR A 115 3.00 -3.69 5.47
N VAL A 116 2.10 -4.53 4.96
CA VAL A 116 0.75 -4.70 5.51
C VAL A 116 0.59 -6.07 6.18
N LYS A 117 -0.35 -6.16 7.12
CA LYS A 117 -0.69 -7.37 7.86
C LYS A 117 -2.04 -7.91 7.45
N ASP A 118 -2.24 -9.21 7.66
CA ASP A 118 -3.50 -9.91 7.41
C ASP A 118 -4.39 -10.04 8.67
N TYR A 119 -4.41 -9.02 9.53
CA TYR A 119 -5.24 -9.04 10.76
C TYR A 119 -6.73 -8.98 10.47
N GLU A 120 -7.11 -8.35 9.36
CA GLU A 120 -8.48 -8.33 8.88
C GLU A 120 -8.49 -8.29 7.35
N PRO A 121 -9.60 -8.72 6.71
CA PRO A 121 -9.73 -8.60 5.27
C PRO A 121 -9.52 -7.15 4.82
N MET A 122 -8.87 -6.97 3.68
CA MET A 122 -8.66 -5.66 3.07
C MET A 122 -9.19 -5.63 1.63
N ALA A 123 -9.65 -4.46 1.20
CA ALA A 123 -10.04 -4.19 -0.17
C ALA A 123 -8.95 -3.38 -0.87
N ASN A 124 -8.74 -3.65 -2.17
CA ASN A 124 -7.88 -2.86 -3.05
C ASN A 124 -8.71 -2.25 -4.19
N PRO A 125 -9.52 -1.21 -3.92
CA PRO A 125 -10.50 -0.70 -4.89
C PRO A 125 -9.87 0.07 -6.05
N ILE A 126 -8.67 0.63 -5.83
CA ILE A 126 -7.88 1.36 -6.81
C ILE A 126 -6.43 0.90 -6.63
N PRO A 127 -5.68 0.57 -7.71
CA PRO A 127 -4.30 0.13 -7.60
C PRO A 127 -3.48 0.98 -6.64
N GLY A 128 -2.93 0.33 -5.62
CA GLY A 128 -2.10 0.99 -4.62
C GLY A 128 -2.84 1.58 -3.41
N SER A 129 -4.15 1.36 -3.29
CA SER A 129 -4.94 1.73 -2.12
C SER A 129 -5.42 0.48 -1.40
N TYR A 130 -5.01 0.27 -0.15
CA TYR A 130 -5.37 -0.92 0.64
C TYR A 130 -6.21 -0.50 1.85
N ILE A 131 -7.48 -0.86 1.86
CA ILE A 131 -8.44 -0.36 2.84
C ILE A 131 -8.92 -1.53 3.70
N ALA A 132 -8.74 -1.44 5.01
CA ALA A 132 -9.24 -2.41 5.97
C ALA A 132 -10.77 -2.53 5.86
N ALA A 133 -11.31 -3.74 5.96
CA ALA A 133 -12.74 -3.98 5.78
C ALA A 133 -13.60 -3.17 6.77
N GLN A 134 -13.14 -2.97 8.00
CA GLN A 134 -13.83 -2.15 8.99
C GLN A 134 -13.87 -0.65 8.65
N GLU A 135 -12.89 -0.17 7.87
CA GLU A 135 -12.73 1.23 7.48
C GLU A 135 -13.32 1.50 6.07
N PHE A 136 -13.70 0.45 5.34
CA PHE A 136 -14.30 0.58 4.03
C PHE A 136 -15.69 1.25 4.12
N PRO A 137 -16.01 2.23 3.24
CA PRO A 137 -17.29 2.93 3.30
C PRO A 137 -18.48 1.97 3.17
N LYS A 138 -19.31 1.89 4.21
CA LYS A 138 -20.49 1.00 4.25
C LYS A 138 -21.49 1.25 3.13
N ALA A 139 -21.55 2.48 2.62
CA ALA A 139 -22.39 2.86 1.49
C ALA A 139 -22.00 2.15 0.17
N LEU A 140 -20.79 1.58 0.11
CA LEU A 140 -20.23 0.92 -1.06
C LEU A 140 -20.18 -0.61 -0.93
N VAL A 141 -20.81 -1.17 0.11
CA VAL A 141 -20.91 -2.62 0.34
C VAL A 141 -22.29 -3.08 -0.13
N PHE A 142 -22.34 -4.03 -1.06
CA PHE A 142 -23.57 -4.53 -1.70
C PHE A 142 -23.72 -6.05 -1.56
#